data_AF-A0A2E9NWJ7-F1
#
_entry.id   AF-A0A2E9NWJ7-F1
#
_cell.length_a   1.000
_cell.length_b   1.000
_cell.length_c   1.000
_cell.angle_alpha   90.00
_cell.angle_beta   90.00
_cell.angle_gamma   90.00
#
_symmetry.space_group_name_H-M   'P 1'
#
loop_
_entity.id
_entity.type
_entity.pdbx_description
1 polymer ?
#
loop_
_entity_poly.entity_id
_entity_poly.type
_entity_poly.pdbx_seq_one_letter_code
_entity_poly.pdbx_strand_id
1 'polypeptide(L)'
;MRSWIILLIIATSLMNHALAASFHLAIVTASNAEESNRGRSFAGIQTRVERPVRRAVELALFESKTSFEAFGIVPELQVVDIDAKRSLKDQLKAIHSNALIILDLPKPEFVETAKLLDERGQTTVNVRHPDIDLRDMLCLPSLYHTIPSERMYFDALGQFLIYRGWRKVLVVHGPTDKDRLRTQILERSLKKFGANISDFREFTLSHHPDDRDKNKPEFLTGDASYDVVAVIDSAKDFGRYIQYSTRRARPVVGDVGLTPVGWHRTLERYGAPQLNERYQSFDEENSLPASEAMSDEEFAAWSAVKLITNSLGTIDAISETLDPREILAHPDTQVDLYKGTRGSIRRWNNQLRQPILLATGDAVVAVAPMPKFLHPKHYVDTLGLDEPESRCNLK
;
A
#
# COMPACT_ATOMS: atom_id res chain seq x y z
N MET A 1 -54.47 17.33 -64.17
CA MET A 1 -53.04 16.99 -64.08
C MET A 1 -52.56 17.25 -62.65
N ARG A 2 -52.18 16.17 -61.98
CA ARG A 2 -51.47 15.98 -60.68
C ARG A 2 -51.13 17.21 -59.81
N SER A 3 -51.78 17.31 -58.64
CA SER A 3 -51.26 18.01 -57.46
C SER A 3 -50.22 17.14 -56.75
N TRP A 4 -49.04 17.68 -56.47
CA TRP A 4 -48.01 17.06 -55.64
C TRP A 4 -48.08 17.66 -54.24
N ILE A 5 -48.40 16.82 -53.24
CA ILE A 5 -48.28 17.12 -51.82
C ILE A 5 -46.89 16.66 -51.40
N ILE A 6 -46.02 17.59 -51.02
CA ILE A 6 -44.71 17.31 -50.42
C ILE A 6 -44.94 17.13 -48.92
N LEU A 7 -44.89 15.88 -48.44
CA LEU A 7 -44.84 15.57 -47.01
C LEU A 7 -43.40 15.77 -46.52
N LEU A 8 -43.17 16.81 -45.71
CA LEU A 8 -41.92 16.96 -44.96
C LEU A 8 -41.97 16.04 -43.74
N ILE A 9 -41.22 14.95 -43.77
CA ILE A 9 -41.01 14.10 -42.58
C ILE A 9 -39.88 14.73 -41.77
N ILE A 10 -40.25 15.44 -40.69
CA ILE A 10 -39.30 15.90 -39.68
C ILE A 10 -38.94 14.68 -38.83
N ALA A 11 -37.78 14.08 -39.09
CA ALA A 11 -37.19 13.09 -38.20
C ALA A 11 -36.62 13.83 -36.98
N THR A 12 -37.40 13.88 -35.90
CA THR A 12 -36.90 14.30 -34.59
C THR A 12 -35.96 13.22 -34.06
N SER A 13 -34.66 13.42 -34.22
CA SER A 13 -33.66 12.66 -33.49
C SER A 13 -33.76 13.01 -32.01
N LEU A 14 -34.47 12.18 -31.24
CA LEU A 14 -34.36 12.17 -29.79
C LEU A 14 -32.93 11.74 -29.45
N MET A 15 -32.03 12.71 -29.28
CA MET A 15 -30.77 12.47 -28.59
C MET A 15 -31.13 12.21 -27.14
N ASN A 16 -31.30 10.94 -26.77
CA ASN A 16 -31.20 10.51 -25.38
C ASN A 16 -29.79 10.91 -24.92
N HIS A 17 -29.66 12.05 -24.23
CA HIS A 17 -28.52 12.28 -23.37
C HIS A 17 -28.68 11.30 -22.22
N ALA A 18 -28.12 10.10 -22.36
CA ALA A 18 -27.87 9.27 -21.19
C ALA A 18 -27.04 10.12 -20.24
N LEU A 19 -27.59 10.46 -19.08
CA LEU A 19 -26.88 11.21 -18.05
C LEU A 19 -25.67 10.36 -17.67
N ALA A 20 -24.47 10.94 -17.82
CA ALA A 20 -23.25 10.26 -17.42
C ALA A 20 -23.26 10.10 -15.89
N ALA A 21 -22.85 8.93 -15.41
CA ALA A 21 -22.78 8.64 -13.99
C ALA A 21 -21.57 9.34 -13.36
N SER A 22 -21.70 9.91 -12.16
CA SER A 22 -20.54 10.46 -11.44
C SER A 22 -19.82 9.38 -10.64
N PHE A 23 -18.48 9.39 -10.66
CA PHE A 23 -17.63 8.66 -9.71
C PHE A 23 -16.95 9.67 -8.79
N HIS A 24 -17.47 9.81 -7.57
CA HIS A 24 -16.88 10.70 -6.58
C HIS A 24 -15.68 10.03 -5.89
N LEU A 25 -14.57 10.74 -5.84
CA LEU A 25 -13.32 10.32 -5.22
C LEU A 25 -12.86 11.42 -4.26
N ALA A 26 -12.54 11.06 -3.03
CA ALA A 26 -12.00 12.00 -2.05
C ALA A 26 -10.63 11.54 -1.55
N ILE A 27 -9.70 12.47 -1.41
CA ILE A 27 -8.46 12.26 -0.64
C ILE A 27 -8.57 13.09 0.64
N VAL A 28 -8.49 12.43 1.79
CA VAL A 28 -8.50 13.09 3.10
C VAL A 28 -7.07 13.16 3.63
N THR A 29 -6.59 14.37 3.91
CA THR A 29 -5.26 14.66 4.44
C THR A 29 -5.36 15.47 5.73
N ALA A 30 -4.30 15.50 6.54
CA ALA A 30 -4.24 16.33 7.75
C ALA A 30 -2.88 17.02 7.86
N SER A 31 -2.63 17.98 6.96
CA SER A 31 -1.31 18.61 6.80
C SER A 31 -0.78 19.24 8.10
N ASN A 32 -1.67 19.70 8.97
CA ASN A 32 -1.30 20.34 10.24
C ASN A 32 -1.03 19.35 11.39
N ALA A 33 -1.36 18.08 11.22
CA ALA A 33 -1.13 17.00 12.18
C ALA A 33 0.09 16.14 11.81
N GLU A 34 0.69 16.36 10.64
CA GLU A 34 1.87 15.64 10.20
C GLU A 34 3.11 15.94 11.07
N GLU A 35 3.90 14.91 11.34
CA GLU A 35 5.19 15.06 11.99
C GLU A 35 6.16 15.82 11.09
N SER A 36 6.83 16.85 11.63
CA SER A 36 7.76 17.69 10.87
C SER A 36 9.00 16.96 10.36
N ASN A 37 9.33 15.82 10.96
CA ASN A 37 10.44 14.94 10.61
C ASN A 37 9.98 13.64 9.93
N ARG A 38 8.72 13.55 9.45
CA ARG A 38 8.22 12.37 8.74
C ARG A 38 9.16 11.98 7.59
N GLY A 39 9.56 10.71 7.56
CA GLY A 39 10.48 10.16 6.55
C GLY A 39 11.93 10.61 6.68
N ARG A 40 12.31 11.26 7.79
CA ARG A 40 13.67 11.72 8.05
C ARG A 40 14.22 11.14 9.36
N SER A 41 15.51 10.88 9.36
CA SER A 41 16.30 10.56 10.57
C SER A 41 16.26 11.72 11.58
N PHE A 42 16.70 11.49 12.82
CA PHE A 42 16.94 12.58 13.79
C PHE A 42 17.85 13.69 13.24
N ALA A 43 18.84 13.34 12.40
CA ALA A 43 19.76 14.28 11.77
C ALA A 43 19.19 14.98 10.51
N GLY A 44 17.90 14.83 10.21
CA GLY A 44 17.24 15.43 9.04
C GLY A 44 17.52 14.76 7.69
N ILE A 45 18.27 13.65 7.67
CA ILE A 45 18.53 12.86 6.45
C ILE A 45 17.24 12.16 6.02
N GLN A 46 16.88 12.23 4.75
CA GLN A 46 15.76 11.47 4.21
C GLN A 46 16.04 9.97 4.25
N THR A 47 15.24 9.22 5.00
CA THR A 47 15.36 7.77 5.19
C THR A 47 14.24 6.99 4.49
N ARG A 48 13.15 7.69 4.17
CA ARG A 48 12.02 7.18 3.40
C ARG A 48 11.46 8.28 2.51
N VAL A 49 10.97 7.89 1.35
CA VAL A 49 10.19 8.77 0.49
C VAL A 49 8.79 8.89 1.09
N GLU A 50 8.45 10.09 1.56
CA GLU A 50 7.14 10.42 2.12
C GLU A 50 6.60 11.60 1.32
N ARG A 51 5.53 11.38 0.57
CA ARG A 51 4.90 12.37 -0.30
C ARG A 51 3.38 12.22 -0.26
N PRO A 52 2.62 13.29 -0.58
CA PRO A 52 1.17 13.19 -0.74
C PRO A 52 0.81 12.20 -1.84
N VAL A 53 -0.19 11.37 -1.60
CA VAL A 53 -0.62 10.34 -2.57
C VAL A 53 -1.37 10.89 -3.80
N ARG A 54 -1.66 12.19 -3.81
CA ARG A 54 -2.50 12.85 -4.82
C ARG A 54 -2.03 12.61 -6.26
N ARG A 55 -0.72 12.71 -6.53
CA ARG A 55 -0.18 12.51 -7.88
C ARG A 55 -0.49 11.11 -8.41
N ALA A 56 -0.39 10.10 -7.56
CA ALA A 56 -0.66 8.71 -7.94
C ALA A 56 -2.15 8.46 -8.21
N VAL A 57 -3.03 9.14 -7.47
CA VAL A 57 -4.47 9.16 -7.73
C VAL A 57 -4.79 9.83 -9.08
N GLU A 58 -4.18 10.98 -9.35
CA GLU A 58 -4.37 11.70 -10.62
C GLU A 58 -3.86 10.88 -11.82
N LEU A 59 -2.71 10.21 -11.69
CA LEU A 59 -2.23 9.25 -12.69
C LEU A 59 -3.27 8.15 -12.93
N ALA A 60 -3.81 7.55 -11.87
CA ALA A 60 -4.77 6.46 -12.00
C ALA A 60 -6.05 6.91 -12.73
N LEU A 61 -6.53 8.14 -12.46
CA LEU A 61 -7.65 8.74 -13.18
C LEU A 61 -7.29 9.01 -14.64
N PHE A 62 -6.12 9.58 -14.91
CA PHE A 62 -5.61 9.84 -16.26
C PHE A 62 -5.55 8.57 -17.11
N GLU A 63 -4.96 7.49 -16.60
CA GLU A 63 -4.89 6.18 -17.28
C GLU A 63 -6.26 5.51 -17.45
N SER A 64 -7.26 5.94 -16.67
CA SER A 64 -8.59 5.34 -16.65
C SER A 64 -9.59 6.08 -17.53
N LYS A 65 -9.19 7.19 -18.18
CA LYS A 65 -10.06 8.05 -18.97
C LYS A 65 -10.90 7.27 -20.01
N THR A 66 -10.25 6.45 -20.83
CA THR A 66 -10.95 5.68 -21.87
C THR A 66 -11.91 4.65 -21.29
N SER A 67 -11.57 4.02 -20.15
CA SER A 67 -12.48 3.11 -19.45
C SER A 67 -13.70 3.87 -18.92
N PHE A 68 -13.50 5.01 -18.28
CA PHE A 68 -14.61 5.82 -17.78
C PHE A 68 -15.51 6.32 -18.92
N GLU A 69 -14.94 6.80 -20.03
CA GLU A 69 -15.69 7.21 -21.23
C GLU A 69 -16.53 6.05 -21.80
N ALA A 70 -15.96 4.84 -21.87
CA ALA A 70 -16.67 3.66 -22.38
C ALA A 70 -17.87 3.24 -21.51
N PHE A 71 -17.81 3.50 -20.20
CA PHE A 71 -18.89 3.23 -19.25
C PHE A 71 -19.78 4.45 -18.98
N GLY A 72 -19.54 5.60 -19.63
CA GLY A 72 -20.29 6.83 -19.40
C GLY A 72 -20.12 7.39 -17.99
N ILE A 73 -18.93 7.28 -17.40
CA ILE A 73 -18.62 7.74 -16.04
C ILE A 73 -17.77 9.02 -16.09
N VAL A 74 -18.09 9.98 -15.23
CA VAL A 74 -17.30 11.19 -15.02
C VAL A 74 -16.67 11.15 -13.62
N PRO A 75 -15.33 11.02 -13.49
CA PRO A 75 -14.68 11.05 -12.19
C PRO A 75 -14.57 12.47 -11.64
N GLU A 76 -14.85 12.63 -10.35
CA GLU A 76 -14.74 13.89 -9.63
C GLU A 76 -13.82 13.72 -8.41
N LEU A 77 -12.64 14.36 -8.45
CA LEU A 77 -11.67 14.31 -7.36
C LEU A 77 -11.83 15.53 -6.44
N GLN A 78 -12.10 15.26 -5.16
CA GLN A 78 -12.07 16.23 -4.08
C GLN A 78 -10.86 15.96 -3.17
N VAL A 79 -10.18 17.01 -2.72
CA VAL A 79 -9.16 16.91 -1.66
C VAL A 79 -9.68 17.65 -0.43
N VAL A 80 -9.69 16.97 0.72
CA VAL A 80 -10.16 17.50 2.00
C VAL A 80 -9.01 17.47 3.00
N ASP A 81 -8.44 18.64 3.28
CA ASP A 81 -7.43 18.79 4.32
C ASP A 81 -8.12 19.12 5.65
N ILE A 82 -8.14 18.13 6.56
CA ILE A 82 -8.79 18.26 7.86
C ILE A 82 -7.86 18.93 8.87
N ASP A 83 -8.45 19.76 9.71
CA ASP A 83 -7.83 20.27 10.93
C ASP A 83 -8.26 19.38 12.10
N ALA A 84 -7.33 18.60 12.65
CA ALA A 84 -7.56 17.70 13.78
C ALA A 84 -8.04 18.42 15.05
N LYS A 85 -7.90 19.74 15.14
CA LYS A 85 -8.38 20.55 16.27
C LYS A 85 -9.85 20.95 16.17
N ARG A 86 -10.50 20.68 15.04
CA ARG A 86 -11.90 21.00 14.77
C ARG A 86 -12.72 19.72 14.65
N SER A 87 -14.05 19.86 14.69
CA SER A 87 -14.97 18.75 14.49
C SER A 87 -14.72 18.04 13.15
N LEU A 88 -14.22 16.79 13.19
CA LEU A 88 -14.04 15.97 11.99
C LEU A 88 -15.39 15.70 11.30
N LYS A 89 -16.45 15.53 12.11
CA LYS A 89 -17.80 15.24 11.61
C LYS A 89 -18.28 16.31 10.63
N ASP A 90 -18.04 17.58 10.93
CA ASP A 90 -18.47 18.71 10.10
C ASP A 90 -17.60 18.86 8.85
N GLN A 91 -16.29 18.64 8.99
CA GLN A 91 -15.33 18.71 7.88
C GLN A 91 -15.58 17.62 6.83
N LEU A 92 -15.95 16.41 7.26
CA LEU A 92 -16.20 15.27 6.39
C LEU A 92 -17.62 15.28 5.78
N LYS A 93 -18.51 16.19 6.19
CA LYS A 93 -19.90 16.22 5.72
C LYS A 93 -20.02 16.57 4.23
N ALA A 94 -19.05 17.31 3.68
CA ALA A 94 -19.04 17.71 2.28
C ALA A 94 -18.65 16.57 1.32
N ILE A 95 -18.10 15.47 1.83
CA ILE A 95 -17.74 14.31 1.01
C ILE A 95 -19.02 13.57 0.62
N HIS A 96 -19.17 13.28 -0.68
CA HIS A 96 -20.31 12.56 -1.21
C HIS A 96 -20.49 11.19 -0.52
N SER A 97 -21.74 10.76 -0.29
CA SER A 97 -22.03 9.51 0.44
C SER A 97 -21.44 8.27 -0.24
N ASN A 98 -21.47 8.23 -1.57
CA ASN A 98 -20.93 7.14 -2.38
C ASN A 98 -19.51 7.42 -2.88
N ALA A 99 -18.76 8.32 -2.23
CA ALA A 99 -17.37 8.55 -2.61
C ALA A 99 -16.49 7.34 -2.26
N LEU A 100 -15.51 7.05 -3.10
CA LEU A 100 -14.33 6.30 -2.66
C LEU A 100 -13.43 7.26 -1.88
N ILE A 101 -13.14 6.98 -0.62
CA ILE A 101 -12.42 7.91 0.26
C ILE A 101 -11.03 7.34 0.57
N ILE A 102 -10.00 7.91 -0.03
CA ILE A 102 -8.60 7.60 0.24
C ILE A 102 -8.15 8.36 1.48
N LEU A 103 -7.67 7.62 2.49
CA LEU A 103 -7.22 8.19 3.75
C LEU A 103 -5.68 8.27 3.79
N ASP A 104 -5.14 9.47 3.60
CA ASP A 104 -3.72 9.80 3.75
C ASP A 104 -3.52 10.66 5.01
N LEU A 105 -3.74 10.02 6.17
CA LEU A 105 -3.80 10.67 7.48
C LEU A 105 -2.76 10.07 8.44
N PRO A 106 -2.23 10.83 9.41
CA PRO A 106 -1.48 10.24 10.53
C PRO A 106 -2.36 9.23 11.29
N LYS A 107 -1.73 8.26 11.97
CA LYS A 107 -2.46 7.08 12.50
C LYS A 107 -3.61 7.43 13.47
N PRO A 108 -3.47 8.39 14.40
CA PRO A 108 -4.58 8.77 15.30
C PRO A 108 -5.81 9.29 14.53
N GLU A 109 -5.60 10.28 13.65
CA GLU A 109 -6.64 10.90 12.83
C GLU A 109 -7.23 9.91 11.83
N PHE A 110 -6.40 9.01 11.29
CA PHE A 110 -6.82 7.91 10.43
C PHE A 110 -7.86 7.03 11.13
N VAL A 111 -7.56 6.55 12.34
CA VAL A 111 -8.45 5.62 13.06
C VAL A 111 -9.77 6.30 13.41
N GLU A 112 -9.74 7.55 13.86
CA GLU A 112 -10.94 8.31 14.18
C GLU A 112 -11.80 8.56 12.92
N THR A 113 -11.17 9.03 11.84
CA THR A 113 -11.84 9.30 10.55
C THR A 113 -12.44 8.03 9.95
N ALA A 114 -11.70 6.92 9.96
CA ALA A 114 -12.18 5.65 9.43
C ALA A 114 -13.42 5.15 10.19
N LYS A 115 -13.44 5.24 11.52
CA LYS A 115 -14.61 4.87 12.34
C LYS A 115 -15.82 5.75 12.01
N LEU A 116 -15.65 7.07 11.94
CA LEU A 116 -16.73 8.01 11.65
C LEU A 116 -17.34 7.80 10.26
N LEU A 117 -16.53 7.45 9.27
CA LEU A 117 -16.99 7.18 7.90
C LEU A 117 -17.62 5.78 7.78
N ASP A 118 -17.09 4.78 8.50
CA ASP A 118 -17.69 3.45 8.56
C ASP A 118 -19.09 3.46 9.19
N GLU A 119 -19.30 4.25 10.25
CA GLU A 119 -20.62 4.46 10.87
C GLU A 119 -21.66 5.03 9.88
N ARG A 120 -21.20 5.73 8.83
CA ARG A 120 -22.04 6.29 7.76
C ARG A 120 -22.14 5.36 6.55
N GLY A 121 -21.50 4.20 6.59
CA GLY A 121 -21.42 3.29 5.45
C GLY A 121 -20.60 3.82 4.28
N GLN A 122 -19.71 4.79 4.49
CA GLN A 122 -18.88 5.33 3.41
C GLN A 122 -17.64 4.47 3.17
N THR A 123 -17.31 4.25 1.90
CA THR A 123 -16.23 3.36 1.48
C THR A 123 -14.88 4.06 1.61
N THR A 124 -14.02 3.55 2.49
CA THR A 124 -12.70 4.12 2.78
C THR A 124 -11.58 3.17 2.37
N VAL A 125 -10.42 3.72 2.01
CA VAL A 125 -9.23 2.95 1.65
C VAL A 125 -8.02 3.41 2.46
N ASN A 126 -7.44 2.47 3.19
CA ASN A 126 -6.13 2.60 3.82
C ASN A 126 -5.02 2.44 2.78
N VAL A 127 -4.35 3.55 2.50
CA VAL A 127 -3.20 3.60 1.59
C VAL A 127 -1.87 3.82 2.32
N ARG A 128 -1.88 3.99 3.64
CA ARG A 128 -0.71 4.48 4.40
C ARG A 128 -0.22 3.57 5.52
N HIS A 129 -1.12 2.93 6.26
CA HIS A 129 -0.78 2.24 7.50
C HIS A 129 -0.69 0.72 7.30
N PRO A 130 0.52 0.13 7.36
CA PRO A 130 0.72 -1.32 7.22
C PRO A 130 0.34 -2.09 8.50
N ASP A 131 -0.07 -1.40 9.56
CA ASP A 131 -0.33 -1.98 10.86
C ASP A 131 -1.40 -3.07 10.84
N ILE A 132 -1.11 -4.19 11.51
CA ILE A 132 -1.96 -5.38 11.51
C ILE A 132 -3.25 -5.13 12.31
N ASP A 133 -3.19 -4.30 13.36
CA ASP A 133 -4.34 -3.97 14.20
C ASP A 133 -5.51 -3.40 13.40
N LEU A 134 -5.25 -2.64 12.34
CA LEU A 134 -6.28 -2.08 11.46
C LEU A 134 -7.08 -3.16 10.71
N ARG A 135 -6.45 -4.30 10.42
CA ARG A 135 -7.01 -5.40 9.61
C ARG A 135 -7.53 -6.55 10.45
N ASP A 136 -7.12 -6.64 11.71
CA ASP A 136 -7.41 -7.79 12.56
C ASP A 136 -8.29 -7.41 13.76
N MET A 137 -8.01 -6.28 14.42
CA MET A 137 -8.75 -5.85 15.63
C MET A 137 -9.77 -4.74 15.33
N LEU A 138 -9.39 -3.74 14.54
CA LEU A 138 -10.27 -2.64 14.17
C LEU A 138 -11.33 -3.13 13.16
N CYS A 139 -10.91 -3.84 12.10
CA CYS A 139 -11.77 -4.68 11.25
C CYS A 139 -13.09 -4.00 10.80
N LEU A 140 -13.01 -2.80 10.22
CA LEU A 140 -14.21 -2.06 9.79
C LEU A 140 -14.74 -2.58 8.44
N PRO A 141 -16.04 -2.89 8.29
CA PRO A 141 -16.60 -3.44 7.05
C PRO A 141 -16.42 -2.54 5.82
N SER A 142 -16.36 -1.23 6.03
CA SER A 142 -16.27 -0.23 4.95
C SER A 142 -14.83 0.25 4.71
N LEU A 143 -13.86 -0.31 5.44
CA LEU A 143 -12.44 0.01 5.30
C LEU A 143 -11.74 -1.08 4.49
N TYR A 144 -11.17 -0.68 3.36
CA TYR A 144 -10.34 -1.53 2.51
C TYR A 144 -8.87 -1.19 2.67
N HIS A 145 -7.98 -2.13 2.40
CA HIS A 145 -6.54 -1.94 2.57
C HIS A 145 -5.79 -2.24 1.28
N THR A 146 -5.29 -1.22 0.60
CA THR A 146 -4.44 -1.39 -0.59
C THR A 146 -2.96 -1.33 -0.26
N ILE A 147 -2.57 -0.68 0.85
CA ILE A 147 -1.21 -0.79 1.38
C ILE A 147 -1.00 -2.22 1.93
N PRO A 148 0.12 -2.89 1.61
CA PRO A 148 0.45 -4.15 2.25
C PRO A 148 0.53 -4.04 3.77
N SER A 149 0.19 -5.11 4.48
CA SER A 149 0.43 -5.16 5.92
C SER A 149 1.89 -5.46 6.24
N GLU A 150 2.35 -5.07 7.44
CA GLU A 150 3.66 -5.45 7.98
C GLU A 150 3.87 -6.97 7.92
N ARG A 151 2.80 -7.75 8.15
CA ARG A 151 2.87 -9.20 8.05
C ARG A 151 3.11 -9.67 6.62
N MET A 152 2.55 -9.02 5.60
CA MET A 152 2.83 -9.34 4.19
C MET A 152 4.29 -9.06 3.85
N TYR A 153 4.83 -7.93 4.30
CA TYR A 153 6.24 -7.59 4.10
C TYR A 153 7.18 -8.62 4.74
N PHE A 154 6.96 -8.97 6.01
CA PHE A 154 7.82 -9.93 6.70
C PHE A 154 7.58 -11.38 6.29
N ASP A 155 6.38 -11.76 5.87
CA ASP A 155 6.15 -13.08 5.29
C ASP A 155 6.89 -13.21 3.95
N ALA A 156 6.88 -12.17 3.11
CA ALA A 156 7.64 -12.14 1.86
C ALA A 156 9.16 -12.28 2.10
N LEU A 157 9.68 -11.56 3.10
CA LEU A 157 11.07 -11.68 3.52
C LEU A 157 11.37 -13.09 4.06
N GLY A 158 10.54 -13.63 4.94
CA GLY A 158 10.68 -14.98 5.49
C GLY A 158 10.72 -16.06 4.41
N GLN A 159 9.81 -16.00 3.43
CA GLN A 159 9.83 -16.90 2.29
C GLN A 159 11.13 -16.80 1.49
N PHE A 160 11.61 -15.58 1.21
CA PHE A 160 12.86 -15.36 0.49
C PHE A 160 14.05 -15.99 1.24
N LEU A 161 14.16 -15.78 2.56
CA LEU A 161 15.24 -16.35 3.36
C LEU A 161 15.25 -17.89 3.30
N ILE A 162 14.09 -18.52 3.43
CA ILE A 162 13.97 -19.98 3.34
C ILE A 162 14.27 -20.49 1.93
N TYR A 163 13.79 -19.79 0.89
CA TYR A 163 14.10 -20.11 -0.49
C TYR A 163 15.60 -20.05 -0.79
N ARG A 164 16.33 -19.11 -0.18
CA ARG A 164 17.80 -18.99 -0.29
C ARG A 164 18.58 -19.94 0.63
N GLY A 165 17.89 -20.66 1.52
CA GLY A 165 18.52 -21.53 2.52
C GLY A 165 19.15 -20.80 3.70
N TRP A 166 18.86 -19.52 3.90
CA TRP A 166 19.37 -18.69 5.01
C TRP A 166 18.45 -18.86 6.22
N ARG A 167 18.65 -19.95 6.95
CA ARG A 167 17.71 -20.39 7.99
C ARG A 167 18.04 -19.83 9.37
N LYS A 168 19.28 -19.41 9.63
CA LYS A 168 19.69 -18.85 10.93
C LYS A 168 19.71 -17.32 10.86
N VAL A 169 18.75 -16.67 11.51
CA VAL A 169 18.53 -15.23 11.44
C VAL A 169 18.96 -14.58 12.75
N LEU A 170 19.96 -13.71 12.72
CA LEU A 170 20.22 -12.79 13.82
C LEU A 170 19.33 -11.58 13.66
N VAL A 171 18.52 -11.23 14.67
CA VAL A 171 17.66 -10.05 14.61
C VAL A 171 18.31 -8.91 15.38
N VAL A 172 18.55 -7.78 14.70
CA VAL A 172 19.03 -6.54 15.31
C VAL A 172 17.90 -5.52 15.25
N HIS A 173 17.48 -4.96 16.38
CA HIS A 173 16.33 -4.06 16.42
C HIS A 173 16.55 -2.82 17.28
N GLY A 174 15.75 -1.78 17.01
CA GLY A 174 15.73 -0.55 17.77
C GLY A 174 15.01 -0.66 19.11
N PRO A 175 15.21 0.31 20.00
CA PRO A 175 14.69 0.26 21.37
C PRO A 175 13.23 0.69 21.50
N THR A 176 12.64 1.30 20.45
CA THR A 176 11.29 1.89 20.49
C THR A 176 10.21 0.82 20.57
N ASP A 177 9.04 1.17 21.11
CA ASP A 177 7.89 0.25 21.15
C ASP A 177 7.46 -0.19 19.74
N LYS A 178 7.59 0.71 18.76
CA LYS A 178 7.34 0.40 17.34
C LYS A 178 8.29 -0.67 16.83
N ASP A 179 9.59 -0.55 17.11
CA ASP A 179 10.59 -1.53 16.68
C ASP A 179 10.40 -2.89 17.38
N ARG A 180 10.07 -2.89 18.67
CA ARG A 180 9.74 -4.11 19.41
C ARG A 180 8.51 -4.81 18.85
N LEU A 181 7.45 -4.05 18.56
CA LEU A 181 6.23 -4.60 17.95
C LEU A 181 6.53 -5.21 16.58
N ARG A 182 7.26 -4.48 15.72
CA ARG A 182 7.65 -4.98 14.38
C ARG A 182 8.55 -6.21 14.47
N THR A 183 9.46 -6.25 15.44
CA THR A 183 10.30 -7.42 15.72
C THR A 183 9.48 -8.67 16.04
N GLN A 184 8.40 -8.53 16.83
CA GLN A 184 7.48 -9.64 17.11
C GLN A 184 6.74 -10.11 15.86
N ILE A 185 6.37 -9.20 14.95
CA ILE A 185 5.73 -9.57 13.67
C ILE A 185 6.73 -10.33 12.78
N LEU A 186 7.97 -9.86 12.69
CA LEU A 186 9.04 -10.56 11.99
C LEU A 186 9.25 -11.96 12.58
N GLU A 187 9.36 -12.08 13.90
CA GLU A 187 9.52 -13.37 14.58
C GLU A 187 8.41 -14.36 14.20
N ARG A 188 7.14 -13.93 14.22
CA ARG A 188 6.01 -14.78 13.80
C ARG A 188 6.12 -15.23 12.35
N SER A 189 6.55 -14.33 11.47
CA SER A 189 6.75 -14.63 10.04
C SER A 189 7.89 -15.63 9.83
N LEU A 190 9.03 -15.44 10.50
CA LEU A 190 10.17 -16.35 10.48
C LEU A 190 9.79 -17.74 11.00
N LYS A 191 9.06 -17.82 12.13
CA LYS A 191 8.56 -19.08 12.68
C LYS A 191 7.59 -19.78 11.72
N LYS A 192 6.65 -19.04 11.10
CA LYS A 192 5.67 -19.56 10.12
C LYS A 192 6.36 -20.34 8.98
N PHE A 193 7.50 -19.85 8.49
CA PHE A 193 8.23 -20.50 7.39
C PHE A 193 9.40 -21.39 7.82
N GLY A 194 9.63 -21.56 9.14
CA GLY A 194 10.64 -22.47 9.67
C GLY A 194 12.07 -21.91 9.65
N ALA A 195 12.24 -20.60 9.81
CA ALA A 195 13.53 -19.98 10.10
C ALA A 195 13.81 -20.02 11.61
N ASN A 196 15.08 -20.22 11.97
CA ASN A 196 15.56 -20.21 13.34
C ASN A 196 16.14 -18.84 13.67
N ILE A 197 15.72 -18.27 14.80
CA ILE A 197 16.30 -17.01 15.29
C ILE A 197 17.52 -17.38 16.13
N SER A 198 18.68 -16.87 15.73
CA SER A 198 19.95 -17.11 16.40
C SER A 198 20.05 -16.32 17.70
N ASP A 199 19.62 -15.06 17.69
CA ASP A 199 19.51 -14.20 18.87
C ASP A 199 18.70 -12.93 18.53
N PHE A 200 18.26 -12.21 19.55
CA PHE A 200 17.75 -10.83 19.45
C PHE A 200 18.77 -9.87 20.06
N ARG A 201 19.08 -8.80 19.32
CA ARG A 201 20.07 -7.79 19.71
C ARG A 201 19.47 -6.42 19.59
N GLU A 202 19.35 -5.74 20.72
CA GLU A 202 18.89 -4.36 20.76
C GLU A 202 20.08 -3.41 20.67
N PHE A 203 20.01 -2.44 19.75
CA PHE A 203 20.94 -1.32 19.77
C PHE A 203 20.39 -0.19 20.65
N THR A 204 21.29 0.63 21.19
CA THR A 204 20.90 1.82 21.97
C THR A 204 21.03 3.09 21.12
N LEU A 205 20.17 4.06 21.34
CA LEU A 205 20.30 5.41 20.74
C LEU A 205 21.13 6.35 21.63
N SER A 206 21.67 5.84 22.74
CA SER A 206 22.42 6.63 23.71
C SER A 206 23.74 7.14 23.14
N HIS A 207 24.08 8.39 23.46
CA HIS A 207 25.37 9.00 23.12
C HIS A 207 26.41 8.86 24.25
N HIS A 208 26.09 8.14 25.34
CA HIS A 208 27.03 7.92 26.44
C HIS A 208 28.28 7.17 25.95
N PRO A 209 29.49 7.59 26.35
CA PRO A 209 30.74 6.95 25.91
C PRO A 209 30.79 5.44 26.16
N ASP A 210 30.23 4.98 27.27
CA ASP A 210 30.23 3.57 27.68
C ASP A 210 29.37 2.65 26.77
N ASP A 211 28.44 3.25 26.02
CA ASP A 211 27.57 2.52 25.10
C ASP A 211 28.13 2.50 23.66
N ARG A 212 29.23 3.23 23.38
CA ARG A 212 29.83 3.30 22.04
C ARG A 212 30.27 1.95 21.53
N ASP A 213 30.91 1.15 22.38
CA ASP A 213 31.36 -0.18 21.99
C ASP A 213 30.16 -1.12 21.80
N LYS A 214 29.17 -1.08 22.71
CA LYS A 214 27.96 -1.91 22.62
C LYS A 214 27.17 -1.66 21.34
N ASN A 215 27.24 -0.44 20.79
CA ASN A 215 26.61 -0.06 19.54
C ASN A 215 27.45 -0.30 18.29
N LYS A 216 28.67 -0.84 18.39
CA LYS A 216 29.42 -1.21 17.19
C LYS A 216 28.69 -2.37 16.50
N PRO A 217 28.31 -2.23 15.21
CA PRO A 217 27.72 -3.32 14.43
C PRO A 217 28.47 -4.65 14.55
N GLU A 218 29.81 -4.60 14.61
CA GLU A 218 30.67 -5.79 14.77
C GLU A 218 30.41 -6.52 16.09
N PHE A 219 30.18 -5.80 17.19
CA PHE A 219 29.92 -6.42 18.49
C PHE A 219 28.47 -6.88 18.61
N LEU A 220 27.51 -6.08 18.14
CA LEU A 220 26.09 -6.48 18.11
C LEU A 220 25.86 -7.75 17.29
N THR A 221 26.66 -7.96 16.25
CA THR A 221 26.58 -9.14 15.38
C THR A 221 27.65 -10.19 15.70
N GLY A 222 28.26 -10.12 16.87
CA GLY A 222 29.18 -11.12 17.41
C GLY A 222 28.48 -12.30 18.08
N ASP A 223 29.28 -13.31 18.45
CA ASP A 223 28.96 -14.41 19.37
C ASP A 223 27.78 -15.34 19.01
N ALA A 224 27.10 -15.08 17.90
CA ALA A 224 26.05 -15.93 17.35
C ALA A 224 26.46 -16.51 15.98
N SER A 225 25.99 -17.73 15.68
CA SER A 225 26.06 -18.27 14.32
C SER A 225 24.80 -17.90 13.55
N TYR A 226 24.94 -17.13 12.48
CA TYR A 226 23.84 -16.73 11.60
C TYR A 226 24.25 -16.77 10.12
N ASP A 227 23.24 -16.91 9.28
CA ASP A 227 23.34 -16.85 7.82
C ASP A 227 23.01 -15.43 7.31
N VAL A 228 22.22 -14.69 8.06
CA VAL A 228 21.70 -13.36 7.70
C VAL A 228 21.43 -12.53 8.95
N VAL A 229 21.59 -11.21 8.83
CA VAL A 229 21.16 -10.24 9.86
C VAL A 229 19.88 -9.55 9.39
N ALA A 230 18.79 -9.71 10.13
CA ALA A 230 17.55 -8.98 9.90
C ALA A 230 17.50 -7.74 10.80
N VAL A 231 17.26 -6.57 10.20
CA VAL A 231 17.32 -5.27 10.90
C VAL A 231 15.93 -4.67 10.95
N ILE A 232 15.48 -4.35 12.16
CA ILE A 232 14.25 -3.59 12.42
C ILE A 232 14.62 -2.25 13.06
N ASP A 233 14.66 -1.21 12.26
CA ASP A 233 14.97 0.16 12.65
C ASP A 233 14.06 1.11 11.89
N SER A 234 12.91 1.41 12.47
CA SER A 234 11.85 2.18 11.81
C SER A 234 12.29 3.60 11.46
N ALA A 235 13.20 4.20 12.24
CA ALA A 235 13.75 5.53 11.99
C ALA A 235 14.93 5.51 11.00
N LYS A 236 15.56 4.34 10.83
CA LYS A 236 16.82 4.13 10.09
C LYS A 236 17.95 5.01 10.60
N ASP A 237 17.99 5.29 11.90
CA ASP A 237 19.03 6.12 12.52
C ASP A 237 20.32 5.34 12.73
N PHE A 238 20.22 4.02 12.98
CA PHE A 238 21.35 3.13 13.28
C PHE A 238 21.64 2.15 12.16
N GLY A 239 20.59 1.48 11.64
CA GLY A 239 20.70 0.33 10.74
C GLY A 239 21.42 0.61 9.42
N ARG A 240 21.49 1.87 8.98
CA ARG A 240 22.08 2.25 7.67
C ARG A 240 23.53 1.78 7.47
N TYR A 241 24.30 1.63 8.55
CA TYR A 241 25.72 1.26 8.48
C TYR A 241 25.98 -0.24 8.69
N ILE A 242 24.98 -0.99 9.15
CA ILE A 242 25.17 -2.38 9.58
C ILE A 242 25.53 -3.29 8.40
N GLN A 243 25.03 -2.99 7.19
CA GLN A 243 25.21 -3.80 5.99
C GLN A 243 26.67 -4.14 5.69
N TYR A 244 27.60 -3.21 5.96
CA TYR A 244 29.02 -3.36 5.66
C TYR A 244 29.88 -3.45 6.92
N SER A 245 29.26 -3.60 8.09
CA SER A 245 29.94 -3.56 9.38
C SER A 245 29.61 -4.75 10.28
N THR A 246 29.00 -5.80 9.74
CA THR A 246 28.72 -7.05 10.48
C THR A 246 30.01 -7.80 10.81
N ARG A 247 30.03 -8.53 11.93
CA ARG A 247 31.19 -9.35 12.38
C ARG A 247 31.59 -10.40 11.36
N ARG A 248 30.58 -11.04 10.78
CA ARG A 248 30.72 -12.03 9.70
C ARG A 248 30.13 -11.42 8.45
N ALA A 249 30.87 -11.49 7.34
CA ALA A 249 30.38 -11.07 6.03
C ALA A 249 29.13 -11.88 5.62
N ARG A 250 27.97 -11.36 6.00
CA ARG A 250 26.65 -11.94 5.79
C ARG A 250 25.69 -10.90 5.24
N PRO A 251 24.70 -11.32 4.41
CA PRO A 251 23.67 -10.42 3.93
C PRO A 251 22.91 -9.75 5.08
N VAL A 252 22.43 -8.54 4.80
CA VAL A 252 21.55 -7.78 5.68
C VAL A 252 20.21 -7.55 4.98
N VAL A 253 19.13 -7.74 5.73
CA VAL A 253 17.75 -7.67 5.25
C VAL A 253 16.85 -6.90 6.24
N GLY A 254 15.64 -6.54 5.82
CA GLY A 254 14.68 -5.82 6.67
C GLY A 254 14.57 -4.36 6.26
N ASP A 255 14.69 -3.42 7.21
CA ASP A 255 14.58 -1.98 6.92
C ASP A 255 15.77 -1.40 6.12
N VAL A 256 16.84 -2.19 5.98
CA VAL A 256 18.05 -1.88 5.21
C VAL A 256 18.54 -3.12 4.44
N GLY A 257 19.38 -2.91 3.44
CA GLY A 257 19.88 -3.99 2.58
C GLY A 257 18.81 -4.49 1.63
N LEU A 258 18.38 -5.75 1.79
CA LEU A 258 17.23 -6.28 1.05
C LEU A 258 15.93 -6.02 1.81
N THR A 259 15.12 -5.12 1.28
CA THR A 259 13.90 -4.61 1.93
C THR A 259 12.65 -5.09 1.20
N PRO A 260 11.65 -5.64 1.91
CA PRO A 260 10.34 -5.88 1.34
C PRO A 260 9.60 -4.55 1.12
N VAL A 261 9.10 -4.33 -0.10
CA VAL A 261 8.39 -3.10 -0.51
C VAL A 261 7.17 -3.43 -1.37
N GLY A 262 6.20 -2.53 -1.35
CA GLY A 262 4.99 -2.58 -2.15
C GLY A 262 5.27 -2.22 -3.60
N TRP A 263 6.07 -1.21 -3.86
CA TRP A 263 6.49 -0.84 -5.21
C TRP A 263 7.96 -0.41 -5.24
N HIS A 264 8.61 -0.60 -6.39
CA HIS A 264 9.97 -0.14 -6.59
C HIS A 264 10.23 0.20 -8.05
N ARG A 265 10.93 1.31 -8.27
CA ARG A 265 11.24 1.85 -9.60
C ARG A 265 12.00 0.88 -10.52
N THR A 266 12.70 -0.07 -9.93
CA THR A 266 13.58 -1.01 -10.66
C THR A 266 12.93 -2.37 -10.92
N LEU A 267 11.59 -2.45 -10.82
CA LEU A 267 10.86 -3.59 -11.36
C LEU A 267 10.85 -3.51 -12.90
N GLU A 268 11.56 -4.42 -13.56
CA GLU A 268 11.75 -4.40 -15.02
C GLU A 268 10.76 -5.27 -15.80
N ARG A 269 9.85 -5.96 -15.10
CA ARG A 269 8.95 -6.96 -15.69
C ARG A 269 7.49 -6.50 -15.64
N TYR A 270 6.62 -7.24 -16.34
CA TYR A 270 5.16 -7.13 -16.25
C TYR A 270 4.57 -5.76 -16.63
N GLY A 271 5.30 -4.95 -17.40
CA GLY A 271 4.87 -3.60 -17.78
C GLY A 271 5.20 -2.52 -16.74
N ALA A 272 5.89 -2.86 -15.65
CA ALA A 272 6.25 -1.92 -14.60
C ALA A 272 7.10 -0.73 -15.08
N PRO A 273 8.07 -0.88 -16.02
CA PRO A 273 8.78 0.27 -16.58
C PRO A 273 7.84 1.31 -17.20
N GLN A 274 6.79 0.86 -17.90
CA GLN A 274 5.82 1.74 -18.53
C GLN A 274 4.95 2.46 -17.50
N LEU A 275 4.61 1.81 -16.37
CA LEU A 275 3.92 2.49 -15.27
C LEU A 275 4.80 3.56 -14.62
N ASN A 276 6.09 3.28 -14.43
CA ASN A 276 7.05 4.24 -13.90
C ASN A 276 7.21 5.45 -14.84
N GLU A 277 7.35 5.21 -16.15
CA GLU A 277 7.43 6.27 -17.16
C GLU A 277 6.18 7.15 -17.15
N ARG A 278 4.99 6.55 -17.13
CA ARG A 278 3.74 7.34 -17.07
C ARG A 278 3.63 8.15 -15.79
N TYR A 279 4.03 7.61 -14.63
CA TYR A 279 4.05 8.36 -13.38
C TYR A 279 4.97 9.60 -13.45
N GLN A 280 6.07 9.49 -14.19
CA GLN A 280 7.01 10.58 -14.38
C GLN A 280 6.46 11.65 -15.32
N SER A 281 5.74 11.28 -16.40
CA SER A 281 5.45 12.19 -17.50
C SER A 281 3.98 12.55 -17.75
N PHE A 282 3.00 11.94 -17.05
CA PHE A 282 1.57 12.20 -17.35
C PHE A 282 1.13 13.67 -17.10
N ASP A 283 1.84 14.35 -16.20
CA ASP A 283 1.71 15.78 -15.95
C ASP A 283 2.89 16.49 -16.62
N GLU A 284 2.66 16.99 -17.85
CA GLU A 284 3.69 17.62 -18.68
C GLU A 284 4.28 18.87 -18.02
N GLU A 285 3.49 19.60 -17.22
CA GLU A 285 3.93 20.81 -16.52
C GLU A 285 4.79 20.48 -15.30
N ASN A 286 4.53 19.34 -14.64
CA ASN A 286 5.26 18.88 -13.45
C ASN A 286 5.84 17.47 -13.64
N SER A 287 6.64 17.29 -14.69
CA SER A 287 7.33 16.03 -14.94
C SER A 287 8.37 15.72 -13.86
N LEU A 288 8.46 14.44 -13.46
CA LEU A 288 9.44 13.97 -12.48
C LEU A 288 10.67 13.36 -13.17
N PRO A 289 11.86 13.40 -12.54
CA PRO A 289 13.06 12.75 -13.09
C PRO A 289 12.93 11.23 -13.06
N ALA A 290 13.68 10.53 -13.91
CA ALA A 290 13.66 9.06 -14.03
C ALA A 290 14.04 8.31 -12.74
N SER A 291 14.68 8.98 -11.78
CA SER A 291 14.96 8.44 -10.45
C SER A 291 13.73 8.33 -9.56
N GLU A 292 12.67 9.06 -9.87
CA GLU A 292 11.42 9.07 -9.11
C GLU A 292 10.44 8.02 -9.62
N ALA A 293 9.78 7.36 -8.67
CA ALA A 293 8.65 6.48 -8.91
C ALA A 293 7.71 6.59 -7.71
N MET A 294 6.54 5.96 -7.82
CA MET A 294 5.61 5.84 -6.70
C MET A 294 6.29 5.20 -5.48
N SER A 295 6.07 5.76 -4.30
CA SER A 295 6.28 5.08 -3.03
C SER A 295 5.25 3.95 -2.84
N ASP A 296 5.37 3.21 -1.73
CA ASP A 296 4.38 2.21 -1.36
C ASP A 296 2.99 2.82 -1.15
N GLU A 297 2.92 3.99 -0.51
CA GLU A 297 1.67 4.73 -0.30
C GLU A 297 1.07 5.26 -1.59
N GLU A 298 1.89 5.85 -2.46
CA GLU A 298 1.46 6.32 -3.77
C GLU A 298 0.94 5.15 -4.63
N PHE A 299 1.66 4.01 -4.65
CA PHE A 299 1.22 2.82 -5.39
C PHE A 299 -0.07 2.22 -4.79
N ALA A 300 -0.23 2.23 -3.46
CA ALA A 300 -1.45 1.80 -2.80
C ALA A 300 -2.65 2.69 -3.16
N ALA A 301 -2.45 4.00 -3.27
CA ALA A 301 -3.51 4.94 -3.68
C ALA A 301 -3.86 4.79 -5.17
N TRP A 302 -2.86 4.64 -6.04
CA TRP A 302 -3.07 4.30 -7.45
C TRP A 302 -3.88 3.00 -7.58
N SER A 303 -3.51 1.95 -6.84
CA SER A 303 -4.18 0.66 -6.85
C SER A 303 -5.65 0.76 -6.41
N ALA A 304 -5.97 1.64 -5.47
CA ALA A 304 -7.34 1.87 -4.99
C ALA A 304 -8.27 2.35 -6.10
N VAL A 305 -7.81 3.32 -6.90
CA VAL A 305 -8.58 3.84 -8.04
C VAL A 305 -8.64 2.80 -9.16
N LYS A 306 -7.53 2.12 -9.46
CA LYS A 306 -7.49 1.11 -10.51
C LYS A 306 -8.34 -0.12 -10.21
N LEU A 307 -8.52 -0.50 -8.93
CA LEU A 307 -9.48 -1.54 -8.53
C LEU A 307 -10.89 -1.23 -9.03
N ILE A 308 -11.33 0.02 -8.88
CA ILE A 308 -12.63 0.47 -9.38
C ILE A 308 -12.64 0.39 -10.91
N THR A 309 -11.72 1.07 -11.59
CA THR A 309 -11.73 1.15 -13.05
C THR A 309 -11.59 -0.22 -13.72
N ASN A 310 -10.71 -1.09 -13.22
CA ASN A 310 -10.46 -2.41 -13.80
C ASN A 310 -11.63 -3.38 -13.56
N SER A 311 -12.53 -3.05 -12.63
CA SER A 311 -13.69 -3.89 -12.27
C SER A 311 -15.02 -3.24 -12.63
N LEU A 312 -15.06 -2.16 -13.41
CA LEU A 312 -16.33 -1.55 -13.85
C LEU A 312 -17.26 -2.54 -14.58
N GLY A 313 -16.69 -3.53 -15.26
CA GLY A 313 -17.45 -4.56 -15.95
C GLY A 313 -18.06 -5.64 -15.04
N THR A 314 -17.83 -5.60 -13.73
CA THR A 314 -18.43 -6.59 -12.80
C THR A 314 -19.83 -6.20 -12.34
N ILE A 315 -20.27 -4.97 -12.58
CA ILE A 315 -21.59 -4.48 -12.20
C ILE A 315 -22.49 -4.35 -13.43
N ASP A 316 -23.75 -4.76 -13.31
CA ASP A 316 -24.68 -4.87 -14.46
C ASP A 316 -25.21 -3.51 -14.94
N ALA A 317 -25.39 -2.57 -14.02
CA ALA A 317 -25.89 -1.23 -14.32
C ALA A 317 -25.27 -0.20 -13.38
N ILE A 318 -24.84 0.92 -13.94
CA ILE A 318 -24.39 2.08 -13.17
C ILE A 318 -25.56 3.06 -13.11
N SER A 319 -25.94 3.48 -11.90
CA SER A 319 -26.96 4.50 -11.68
C SER A 319 -26.44 5.91 -12.04
N GLU A 320 -27.10 6.98 -11.60
CA GLU A 320 -26.55 8.34 -11.67
C GLU A 320 -25.21 8.51 -10.93
N THR A 321 -24.91 7.62 -9.96
CA THR A 321 -23.65 7.62 -9.22
C THR A 321 -23.11 6.21 -9.08
N LEU A 322 -21.80 6.06 -9.28
CA LEU A 322 -21.08 4.81 -9.04
C LEU A 322 -20.95 4.56 -7.53
N ASP A 323 -21.35 3.38 -7.04
CA ASP A 323 -21.07 2.93 -5.67
C ASP A 323 -19.78 2.07 -5.65
N PRO A 324 -18.68 2.56 -5.07
CA PRO A 324 -17.44 1.79 -4.98
C PRO A 324 -17.57 0.53 -4.12
N ARG A 325 -18.52 0.49 -3.17
CA ARG A 325 -18.72 -0.69 -2.31
C ARG A 325 -19.19 -1.89 -3.12
N GLU A 326 -20.12 -1.68 -4.05
CA GLU A 326 -20.66 -2.74 -4.90
C GLU A 326 -19.54 -3.41 -5.69
N ILE A 327 -18.65 -2.60 -6.26
CA ILE A 327 -17.46 -3.10 -6.95
C ILE A 327 -16.52 -3.80 -5.97
N LEU A 328 -16.07 -3.14 -4.90
CA LEU A 328 -15.03 -3.70 -4.03
C LEU A 328 -15.46 -4.98 -3.29
N ALA A 329 -16.76 -5.15 -3.04
CA ALA A 329 -17.31 -6.37 -2.44
C ALA A 329 -17.51 -7.52 -3.46
N HIS A 330 -17.50 -7.23 -4.76
CA HIS A 330 -17.78 -8.22 -5.80
C HIS A 330 -16.68 -9.31 -5.86
N PRO A 331 -17.03 -10.62 -5.95
CA PRO A 331 -16.06 -11.73 -6.06
C PRO A 331 -15.00 -11.55 -7.15
N ASP A 332 -15.42 -11.02 -8.29
CA ASP A 332 -14.60 -10.94 -9.49
C ASP A 332 -13.81 -9.64 -9.59
N THR A 333 -13.85 -8.80 -8.55
CA THR A 333 -13.07 -7.57 -8.50
C THR A 333 -11.59 -7.85 -8.51
N GLN A 334 -10.93 -7.27 -9.50
CA GLN A 334 -9.53 -7.50 -9.80
C GLN A 334 -8.86 -6.22 -10.26
N VAL A 335 -7.55 -6.16 -10.07
CA VAL A 335 -6.71 -5.04 -10.53
C VAL A 335 -5.43 -5.58 -11.15
N ASP A 336 -5.00 -5.00 -12.27
CA ASP A 336 -3.64 -5.24 -12.75
C ASP A 336 -2.66 -4.39 -11.95
N LEU A 337 -1.78 -5.06 -11.21
CA LEU A 337 -0.81 -4.42 -10.33
C LEU A 337 0.56 -4.25 -10.99
N TYR A 338 0.75 -4.68 -12.25
CA TYR A 338 2.08 -4.68 -12.89
C TYR A 338 3.15 -5.47 -12.11
N LYS A 339 2.71 -6.47 -11.34
CA LYS A 339 3.55 -7.36 -10.52
C LYS A 339 3.50 -8.83 -10.96
N GLY A 340 2.91 -9.09 -12.13
CA GLY A 340 2.84 -10.42 -12.75
C GLY A 340 1.61 -11.25 -12.36
N THR A 341 0.88 -10.87 -11.30
CA THR A 341 -0.42 -11.45 -10.97
C THR A 341 -1.42 -10.33 -10.70
N ARG A 342 -2.68 -10.54 -11.08
CA ARG A 342 -3.77 -9.64 -10.73
C ARG A 342 -4.00 -9.65 -9.21
N GLY A 343 -4.30 -8.48 -8.66
CA GLY A 343 -4.78 -8.34 -7.29
C GLY A 343 -6.27 -8.62 -7.18
N SER A 344 -6.73 -8.92 -5.97
CA SER A 344 -8.14 -9.04 -5.58
C SER A 344 -8.31 -8.76 -4.09
N ILE A 345 -9.54 -8.62 -3.59
CA ILE A 345 -9.80 -8.26 -2.19
C ILE A 345 -10.09 -9.49 -1.33
N ARG A 346 -9.44 -9.60 -0.16
CA ARG A 346 -9.74 -10.61 0.85
C ARG A 346 -11.09 -10.32 1.51
N ARG A 347 -11.94 -11.33 1.58
CA ARG A 347 -13.30 -11.17 2.15
C ARG A 347 -13.31 -11.04 3.67
N TRP A 348 -12.35 -11.66 4.37
CA TRP A 348 -12.36 -11.69 5.83
C TRP A 348 -11.87 -10.38 6.46
N ASN A 349 -11.04 -9.60 5.76
CA ASN A 349 -10.43 -8.38 6.30
C ASN A 349 -10.18 -7.25 5.28
N ASN A 350 -10.82 -7.30 4.11
CA ASN A 350 -10.74 -6.30 3.05
C ASN A 350 -9.31 -5.91 2.59
N GLN A 351 -8.32 -6.78 2.81
CA GLN A 351 -6.94 -6.55 2.36
C GLN A 351 -6.78 -6.93 0.89
N LEU A 352 -6.16 -6.05 0.11
CA LEU A 352 -5.70 -6.33 -1.24
C LEU A 352 -4.67 -7.45 -1.22
N ARG A 353 -4.98 -8.54 -1.92
CA ARG A 353 -4.04 -9.58 -2.32
C ARG A 353 -3.11 -9.01 -3.36
N GLN A 354 -1.81 -9.02 -3.09
CA GLN A 354 -0.81 -8.54 -4.02
C GLN A 354 0.55 -9.20 -3.78
N PRO A 355 1.38 -9.34 -4.83
CA PRO A 355 2.79 -9.66 -4.67
C PRO A 355 3.55 -8.56 -3.91
N ILE A 356 4.62 -8.97 -3.23
CA ILE A 356 5.54 -8.08 -2.51
C ILE A 356 6.91 -8.16 -3.16
N LEU A 357 7.53 -7.01 -3.40
CA LEU A 357 8.85 -6.92 -4.01
C LEU A 357 9.91 -7.00 -2.92
N LEU A 358 11.03 -7.68 -3.19
CA LEU A 358 12.22 -7.68 -2.33
C LEU A 358 13.29 -6.90 -3.09
N ALA A 359 13.62 -5.71 -2.61
CA ALA A 359 14.44 -4.76 -3.35
C ALA A 359 15.67 -4.28 -2.56
N THR A 360 16.75 -4.00 -3.28
CA THR A 360 17.83 -3.10 -2.84
C THR A 360 17.49 -1.66 -3.25
N GLY A 361 18.39 -0.70 -3.03
CA GLY A 361 18.17 0.68 -3.50
C GLY A 361 18.08 0.84 -5.03
N ASP A 362 18.51 -0.16 -5.80
CA ASP A 362 18.69 -0.08 -7.25
C ASP A 362 18.27 -1.36 -8.01
N ALA A 363 17.75 -2.39 -7.35
CA ALA A 363 17.32 -3.62 -8.01
C ALA A 363 16.18 -4.30 -7.26
N VAL A 364 15.17 -4.79 -7.98
CA VAL A 364 14.22 -5.77 -7.45
C VAL A 364 14.85 -7.15 -7.59
N VAL A 365 15.21 -7.77 -6.47
CA VAL A 365 15.91 -9.06 -6.42
C VAL A 365 14.93 -10.23 -6.56
N ALA A 366 13.72 -10.09 -6.01
CA ALA A 366 12.69 -11.11 -6.10
C ALA A 366 11.27 -10.53 -5.95
N VAL A 367 10.28 -11.30 -6.37
CA VAL A 367 8.85 -10.99 -6.21
C VAL A 367 8.21 -12.15 -5.46
N ALA A 368 7.70 -11.89 -4.26
CA ALA A 368 7.00 -12.86 -3.42
C ALA A 368 5.51 -12.97 -3.82
N PRO A 369 4.88 -14.15 -3.72
CA PRO A 369 5.37 -15.38 -3.06
C PRO A 369 6.55 -16.07 -3.78
N MET A 370 7.46 -16.66 -3.02
CA MET A 370 8.56 -17.44 -3.62
C MET A 370 8.04 -18.73 -4.26
N PRO A 371 8.76 -19.30 -5.25
CA PRO A 371 8.39 -20.61 -5.79
C PRO A 371 8.23 -21.67 -4.70
N LYS A 372 7.21 -22.53 -4.86
CA LYS A 372 6.87 -23.65 -3.96
C LYS A 372 6.22 -23.26 -2.62
N PHE A 373 5.97 -21.98 -2.37
CA PHE A 373 5.08 -21.56 -1.29
C PHE A 373 3.64 -21.55 -1.83
N LEU A 374 2.89 -22.60 -1.51
CA LEU A 374 1.56 -22.84 -2.04
C LEU A 374 0.50 -22.51 -0.99
N HIS A 375 -0.65 -22.04 -1.47
CA HIS A 375 -1.85 -21.87 -0.68
C HIS A 375 -3.04 -22.36 -1.51
N PRO A 376 -4.03 -23.04 -0.91
CA PRO A 376 -5.07 -23.77 -1.65
C PRO A 376 -5.96 -22.91 -2.53
N LYS A 377 -6.21 -21.65 -2.15
CA LYS A 377 -7.07 -20.73 -2.90
C LYS A 377 -6.26 -19.79 -3.80
N HIS A 378 -5.49 -18.89 -3.18
CA HIS A 378 -4.63 -17.94 -3.88
C HIS A 378 -3.19 -18.02 -3.36
N TYR A 379 -2.17 -18.14 -4.22
CA TYR A 379 -0.77 -18.22 -3.78
C TYR A 379 -0.33 -17.01 -2.94
N VAL A 380 -0.84 -15.82 -3.26
CA VAL A 380 -0.59 -14.57 -2.53
C VAL A 380 -1.18 -14.56 -1.11
N ASP A 381 -2.08 -15.49 -0.77
CA ASP A 381 -2.56 -15.65 0.62
C ASP A 381 -1.54 -16.33 1.53
N THR A 382 -0.42 -16.81 1.00
CA THR A 382 0.75 -17.15 1.84
C THR A 382 1.36 -15.93 2.55
N LEU A 383 1.06 -14.71 2.08
CA LEU A 383 1.59 -13.45 2.62
C LEU A 383 0.54 -12.76 3.50
N GLY A 384 0.88 -12.43 4.75
CA GLY A 384 -0.04 -11.78 5.67
C GLY A 384 -0.85 -12.77 6.51
N LEU A 385 -1.88 -12.25 7.18
CA LEU A 385 -2.86 -13.08 7.90
C LEU A 385 -3.75 -13.82 6.90
N ASP A 386 -3.72 -15.14 6.95
CA ASP A 386 -4.66 -16.01 6.24
C ASP A 386 -6.03 -16.00 6.95
N GLU A 387 -7.08 -16.46 6.26
CA GLU A 387 -8.46 -16.53 6.74
C GLU A 387 -8.57 -17.25 8.11
N PRO A 388 -7.93 -18.43 8.36
CA PRO A 388 -8.02 -19.10 9.65
C PRO A 388 -7.19 -18.42 10.75
N GLU A 389 -6.20 -17.59 10.39
CA GLU A 389 -5.34 -16.88 11.34
C GLU A 389 -5.96 -15.55 11.80
N SER A 390 -6.94 -15.01 11.05
CA SER A 390 -7.52 -13.69 11.31
C SER A 390 -8.64 -13.74 12.33
N ARG A 391 -8.66 -12.75 13.23
CA ARG A 391 -9.77 -12.47 14.14
C ARG A 391 -10.87 -11.67 13.45
N CYS A 392 -10.52 -10.98 12.36
CA CYS A 392 -11.44 -10.27 11.51
C CYS A 392 -12.22 -11.26 10.64
N ASN A 393 -13.54 -11.19 10.72
CA ASN A 393 -14.46 -12.11 10.07
C ASN A 393 -15.56 -11.34 9.33
N LEU A 394 -15.14 -10.40 8.48
CA LEU A 394 -16.04 -9.73 7.54
C LEU A 394 -16.65 -10.78 6.60
N LYS A 395 -17.90 -10.55 6.19
CA LYS A 395 -18.69 -11.50 5.39
C LYS A 395 -18.94 -10.97 3.98
#